data_AF-A0A1M6BRK1-F1
#
_entry.id   AF-A0A1M6BRK1-F1
#
_cell.length_a   1.000
_cell.length_b   1.000
_cell.length_c   1.000
_cell.angle_alpha   90.00
_cell.angle_beta   90.00
_cell.angle_gamma   90.00
#
_symmetry.space_group_name_H-M   'P 1'
#
loop_
_entity.id
_entity.type
_entity.pdbx_description
1 polymer ?
#
loop_
_entity_poly.entity_id
_entity_poly.type
_entity_poly.pdbx_seq_one_letter_code
_entity_poly.pdbx_strand_id
1 'polypeptide(L)'
;MNRFRPLLSVALCILLLVIPLSVHGIDPSKLPQEMKVGIRFQDTAAPLVMLYAQSGLELGFYTGNQFNRIEGFVENDDIMIRKDSYFLNMNGSFIEYSFDEQRDSGNANIHGPIHIQVGGKFNTRQDAQAFLNSIASKITNLYLVYEDGWRVWQGLYTTASNAQAGVETLKNQVPQAEYAIIPQNSGRIQVLTKAGKVLMMYNPGSSDFHFRAVPDKSGEDIVRLDGKTFRGSIIVKRLSGSDLTVINNLGLEEYLYGVVPREVSGSWPIEAQKAQAVAARNFAVNRVKLHGQHGFDVCATTHCQAYGGYSIEHPTSRKAVDETKGKLITYNGKAIEAYYHSNSGGQTEDSENIWTNPIAYIRGVKDPFSIGAPNDTWTYTMSKKQAQDILVSKGLDVGTLLDMMVTEYSRNGRAIKLEINGTMGKKIIEKDKIRATFGYNNIKSTYFTINAGGGETYILADLSQPPQKVNIKSSYILTGDGLKESGTLTTPMIFNGVEYKTAQSGISEDIMITGKGWGHGLGMSQWGAKKMAEEGYTYEQILTYYYTDVKVE
;
A
#
# COMPACT_ATOMS: atom_id res chain seq x y z
N MET A 1 -13.34 -36.02 12.64
CA MET A 1 -11.96 -35.81 13.12
C MET A 1 -11.09 -35.71 11.87
N ASN A 2 -10.37 -34.66 11.48
CA ASN A 2 -9.88 -33.46 12.15
C ASN A 2 -9.91 -32.29 11.17
N ARG A 3 -10.24 -31.11 11.69
CA ARG A 3 -10.16 -29.82 10.98
C ARG A 3 -8.70 -29.41 10.86
N PHE A 4 -8.20 -29.18 9.66
CA PHE A 4 -6.99 -28.39 9.43
C PHE A 4 -7.40 -26.95 9.12
N ARG A 5 -7.12 -26.04 10.05
CA ARG A 5 -7.13 -24.59 9.82
C ARG A 5 -5.71 -24.17 9.41
N PRO A 6 -5.50 -23.41 8.33
CA PRO A 6 -4.23 -22.72 8.15
C PRO A 6 -4.29 -21.39 8.92
N LEU A 7 -3.44 -21.25 9.94
CA LEU A 7 -3.07 -19.97 10.53
C LEU A 7 -2.14 -19.26 9.53
N LEU A 8 -2.69 -18.49 8.61
CA LEU A 8 -1.93 -17.57 7.77
C LEU A 8 -1.62 -16.31 8.59
N SER A 9 -0.52 -16.33 9.34
CA SER A 9 0.06 -15.10 9.91
C SER A 9 0.85 -14.41 8.80
N VAL A 10 0.17 -13.60 7.98
CA VAL A 10 0.82 -12.71 7.02
C VAL A 10 1.37 -11.52 7.79
N ALA A 11 2.65 -11.59 8.18
CA ALA A 11 3.37 -10.41 8.65
C ALA A 11 3.63 -9.51 7.44
N LEU A 12 2.94 -8.37 7.42
CA LEU A 12 2.98 -7.40 6.33
C LEU A 12 4.34 -6.68 6.36
N CYS A 13 5.22 -7.06 5.44
CA CYS A 13 6.53 -6.45 5.26
C CYS A 13 6.36 -5.08 4.58
N ILE A 14 6.53 -4.00 5.33
CA ILE A 14 6.30 -2.61 4.91
C ILE A 14 7.34 -2.21 3.84
N LEU A 15 6.90 -2.15 2.58
CA LEU A 15 7.67 -1.62 1.47
C LEU A 15 7.38 -0.12 1.32
N LEU A 16 8.21 0.73 1.95
CA LEU A 16 8.21 2.17 1.71
C LEU A 16 8.95 2.46 0.41
N LEU A 17 8.21 2.86 -0.63
CA LEU A 17 8.78 3.31 -1.89
C LEU A 17 9.39 4.70 -1.69
N VAL A 18 10.67 4.83 -2.02
CA VAL A 18 11.48 6.03 -1.78
C VAL A 18 11.21 7.05 -2.88
N ILE A 19 10.44 8.10 -2.56
CA ILE A 19 10.45 9.36 -3.29
C ILE A 19 11.26 10.35 -2.43
N PRO A 20 12.34 10.97 -2.94
CA PRO A 20 13.05 12.00 -2.20
C PRO A 20 12.16 13.24 -2.14
N LEU A 21 11.47 13.43 -1.02
CA LEU A 21 10.71 14.64 -0.75
C LEU A 21 11.62 15.67 -0.08
N SER A 22 11.64 16.87 -0.65
CA SER A 22 12.25 18.05 -0.05
C SER A 22 11.59 18.31 1.31
N VAL A 23 12.37 18.29 2.38
CA VAL A 23 11.94 18.41 3.79
C VAL A 23 11.17 19.72 4.03
N HIS A 24 9.86 19.72 3.79
CA HIS A 24 8.93 20.77 4.16
C HIS A 24 7.95 20.18 5.18
N GLY A 25 8.41 20.00 6.42
CA GLY A 25 7.54 19.56 7.51
C GLY A 25 6.37 20.53 7.68
N ILE A 26 5.17 19.98 7.87
CA ILE A 26 3.96 20.77 8.10
C ILE A 26 4.06 21.54 9.41
N ASP A 27 3.54 22.78 9.41
CA ASP A 27 3.29 23.58 10.59
C ASP A 27 2.22 22.89 11.45
N PRO A 28 2.50 22.49 12.71
CA PRO A 28 1.56 21.80 13.58
C PRO A 28 0.20 22.49 13.75
N SER A 29 0.12 23.82 13.54
CA SER A 29 -1.14 24.57 13.56
C SER A 29 -2.05 24.33 12.35
N LYS A 30 -1.57 23.61 11.33
CA LYS A 30 -2.24 23.38 10.04
C LYS A 30 -2.51 21.91 9.76
N LEU A 31 -2.83 21.16 10.80
CA LEU A 31 -3.22 19.75 10.65
C LEU A 31 -4.44 19.62 9.72
N PRO A 32 -4.40 18.69 8.74
CA PRO A 32 -5.57 18.39 7.93
C PRO A 32 -6.66 17.82 8.85
N GLN A 33 -7.87 18.34 8.74
CA GLN A 33 -9.02 17.80 9.47
C GLN A 33 -9.49 16.48 8.85
N GLU A 34 -9.36 16.35 7.52
CA GLU A 34 -9.77 15.20 6.73
C GLU A 34 -8.61 14.64 5.92
N MET A 35 -8.68 13.35 5.63
CA MET A 35 -7.76 12.63 4.76
C MET A 35 -8.53 12.03 3.59
N LYS A 36 -8.02 12.21 2.38
CA LYS A 36 -8.49 11.51 1.18
C LYS A 36 -7.58 10.34 0.87
N VAL A 37 -8.09 9.13 1.06
CA VAL A 37 -7.34 7.89 0.82
C VAL A 37 -7.76 7.26 -0.50
N GLY A 38 -6.85 7.15 -1.45
CA GLY A 38 -7.06 6.45 -2.71
C GLY A 38 -7.20 4.94 -2.49
N ILE A 39 -8.40 4.40 -2.76
CA ILE A 39 -8.72 2.97 -2.61
C ILE A 39 -8.58 2.22 -3.93
N ARG A 40 -9.09 2.83 -5.03
CA ARG A 40 -8.95 2.31 -6.40
C ARG A 40 -8.56 3.45 -7.33
N PHE A 41 -7.45 3.32 -8.03
CA PHE A 41 -6.94 4.32 -8.97
C PHE A 41 -5.92 3.68 -9.93
N GLN A 42 -5.70 4.30 -11.09
CA GLN A 42 -4.80 3.79 -12.14
C GLN A 42 -5.08 2.30 -12.42
N ASP A 43 -4.08 1.43 -12.27
CA ASP A 43 -4.17 -0.01 -12.58
C ASP A 43 -5.16 -0.77 -11.67
N THR A 44 -5.60 -0.16 -10.57
CA THR A 44 -6.61 -0.72 -9.65
C THR A 44 -7.99 -0.07 -9.81
N ALA A 45 -8.11 0.92 -10.70
CA ALA A 45 -9.41 1.48 -11.06
C ALA A 45 -10.32 0.38 -11.61
N ALA A 46 -11.63 0.54 -11.39
CA ALA A 46 -12.61 -0.44 -11.84
C ALA A 46 -13.77 0.25 -12.54
N PRO A 47 -14.39 -0.40 -13.54
CA PRO A 47 -15.49 0.21 -14.27
C PRO A 47 -16.78 0.29 -13.43
N LEU A 48 -16.83 -0.48 -12.34
CA LEU A 48 -17.96 -0.66 -11.44
C LEU A 48 -17.48 -0.97 -10.01
N VAL A 49 -18.21 -0.45 -9.03
CA VAL A 49 -18.08 -0.79 -7.60
C VAL A 49 -19.45 -0.90 -6.93
N MET A 50 -19.53 -1.67 -5.85
CA MET A 50 -20.74 -1.83 -5.04
C MET A 50 -20.62 -1.05 -3.73
N LEU A 51 -21.64 -0.24 -3.41
CA LEU A 51 -21.75 0.51 -2.17
C LEU A 51 -22.97 0.08 -1.35
N TYR A 52 -22.82 0.09 -0.02
CA TYR A 52 -23.91 -0.17 0.91
C TYR A 52 -23.67 0.50 2.25
N ALA A 53 -24.74 0.90 2.92
CA ALA A 53 -24.70 1.29 4.33
C ALA A 53 -25.97 0.81 5.01
N GLN A 54 -25.87 0.40 6.28
CA GLN A 54 -27.00 -0.18 7.02
C GLN A 54 -28.17 0.80 7.19
N SER A 55 -27.89 2.09 7.38
CA SER A 55 -28.90 3.15 7.49
C SER A 55 -29.40 3.65 6.13
N GLY A 56 -28.95 3.06 5.02
CA GLY A 56 -29.07 3.62 3.68
C GLY A 56 -27.92 4.58 3.36
N LEU A 57 -27.83 4.98 2.09
CA LEU A 57 -26.81 5.90 1.59
C LEU A 57 -27.44 7.24 1.19
N GLU A 58 -26.67 8.31 1.29
CA GLU A 58 -26.98 9.58 0.65
C GLU A 58 -25.80 10.07 -0.19
N LEU A 59 -26.13 10.66 -1.35
CA LEU A 59 -25.20 11.31 -2.25
C LEU A 59 -25.33 12.82 -2.09
N GLY A 60 -24.21 13.52 -2.01
CA GLY A 60 -24.18 14.96 -1.87
C GLY A 60 -22.79 15.55 -2.02
N PHE A 61 -22.65 16.83 -1.72
CA PHE A 61 -21.37 17.53 -1.70
C PHE A 61 -21.29 18.45 -0.48
N TYR A 62 -20.09 18.76 -0.03
CA TYR A 62 -19.87 19.67 1.09
C TYR A 62 -19.72 21.13 0.63
N THR A 63 -20.31 22.06 1.39
CA THR A 63 -20.01 23.49 1.33
C THR A 63 -19.59 23.94 2.72
N GLY A 64 -18.28 24.15 2.90
CA GLY A 64 -17.70 24.16 4.25
C GLY A 64 -17.96 22.82 4.94
N ASN A 65 -18.51 22.85 6.15
CA ASN A 65 -18.85 21.64 6.91
C ASN A 65 -20.30 21.16 6.69
N GLN A 66 -21.08 21.88 5.89
CA GLN A 66 -22.47 21.51 5.63
C GLN A 66 -22.54 20.54 4.44
N PHE A 67 -23.17 19.39 4.65
CA PHE A 67 -23.48 18.45 3.57
C PHE A 67 -24.76 18.85 2.86
N ASN A 68 -24.68 19.07 1.55
CA ASN A 68 -25.81 19.33 0.68
C ASN A 68 -26.19 18.01 -0.01
N ARG A 69 -27.27 17.40 0.48
CA ARG A 69 -27.81 16.17 -0.10
C ARG A 69 -28.40 16.44 -1.49
N ILE A 70 -28.04 15.57 -2.43
CA ILE A 70 -28.57 15.51 -3.81
C ILE A 70 -29.62 14.42 -3.91
N GLU A 71 -29.32 13.22 -3.41
CA GLU A 71 -30.21 12.06 -3.49
C GLU A 71 -29.98 11.13 -2.30
N GLY A 72 -30.96 10.28 -1.97
CA GLY A 72 -30.74 9.20 -1.01
C GLY A 72 -31.29 7.86 -1.47
N PHE A 73 -30.60 6.82 -1.04
CA PHE A 73 -30.82 5.42 -1.37
C PHE A 73 -31.06 4.69 -0.04
N VAL A 74 -32.31 4.73 0.42
CA VAL A 74 -32.72 4.19 1.74
C VAL A 74 -33.14 2.73 1.68
N GLU A 75 -33.10 2.12 0.50
CA GLU A 75 -33.31 0.69 0.35
C GLU A 75 -32.16 -0.07 1.02
N ASN A 76 -32.49 -1.11 1.79
CA ASN A 76 -31.51 -1.92 2.51
C ASN A 76 -30.88 -2.99 1.58
N ASP A 77 -30.31 -2.55 0.45
CA ASP A 77 -29.62 -3.38 -0.52
C ASP A 77 -28.38 -2.64 -1.07
N ASP A 78 -27.43 -3.39 -1.65
CA ASP A 78 -26.26 -2.79 -2.27
C ASP A 78 -26.68 -1.99 -3.54
N ILE A 79 -26.15 -0.78 -3.68
CA ILE A 79 -26.22 -0.02 -4.93
C ILE A 79 -24.95 -0.22 -5.74
N MET A 80 -25.10 -0.21 -7.05
CA MET A 80 -24.04 -0.34 -8.02
C MET A 80 -23.67 1.04 -8.56
N ILE A 81 -22.41 1.40 -8.48
CA ILE A 81 -21.85 2.62 -9.07
C ILE A 81 -20.98 2.20 -10.25
N ARG A 82 -21.28 2.68 -11.47
CA ARG A 82 -20.47 2.36 -12.66
C ARG A 82 -20.28 3.57 -13.57
N LYS A 83 -19.25 3.52 -14.41
CA LYS A 83 -19.08 4.52 -15.49
C LYS A 83 -20.19 4.41 -16.54
N ASP A 84 -20.49 5.50 -17.23
CA ASP A 84 -21.42 5.50 -18.37
C ASP A 84 -20.73 4.95 -19.63
N SER A 85 -20.80 3.63 -19.81
CA SER A 85 -20.17 2.89 -20.90
C SER A 85 -21.00 1.66 -21.28
N TYR A 86 -20.49 0.82 -22.18
CA TYR A 86 -21.14 -0.41 -22.59
C TYR A 86 -20.97 -1.51 -21.53
N PHE A 87 -22.07 -2.12 -21.12
CA PHE A 87 -22.07 -3.26 -20.20
C PHE A 87 -22.99 -4.36 -20.72
N LEU A 88 -22.53 -5.60 -20.63
CA LEU A 88 -23.36 -6.78 -20.85
C LEU A 88 -23.99 -7.21 -19.51
N ASN A 89 -25.32 -7.31 -19.48
CA ASN A 89 -26.07 -7.88 -18.37
C ASN A 89 -26.22 -9.39 -18.56
N MET A 90 -25.57 -10.16 -17.68
CA MET A 90 -25.68 -11.61 -17.61
C MET A 90 -26.44 -11.99 -16.33
N ASN A 91 -27.77 -11.92 -16.39
CA ASN A 91 -28.66 -12.29 -15.28
C ASN A 91 -28.32 -11.58 -13.96
N GLY A 92 -28.11 -10.26 -14.00
CA GLY A 92 -27.78 -9.44 -12.83
C GLY A 92 -26.28 -9.31 -12.54
N SER A 93 -25.43 -9.97 -13.33
CA SER A 93 -23.99 -9.72 -13.37
C SER A 93 -23.65 -8.76 -14.51
N PHE A 94 -22.95 -7.68 -14.23
CA PHE A 94 -22.62 -6.66 -15.23
C PHE A 94 -21.12 -6.68 -15.54
N ILE A 95 -20.80 -6.86 -16.81
CA ILE A 95 -19.42 -6.93 -17.28
C ILE A 95 -19.23 -5.83 -18.33
N GLU A 96 -18.15 -5.06 -18.21
CA GLU A 96 -17.80 -4.08 -19.24
C GLU A 96 -17.62 -4.79 -20.59
N TYR A 97 -18.18 -4.19 -21.64
CA TYR A 97 -18.31 -4.84 -22.93
C TYR A 97 -17.76 -3.99 -24.07
N SER A 98 -17.01 -4.62 -24.98
CA SER A 98 -16.54 -3.96 -26.20
C SER A 98 -17.61 -4.09 -27.29
N PHE A 99 -18.49 -3.10 -27.37
CA PHE A 99 -19.60 -3.07 -28.34
C PHE A 99 -19.11 -2.96 -29.79
N ASP A 100 -19.70 -3.78 -30.67
CA ASP A 100 -19.55 -3.75 -32.12
C ASP A 100 -20.93 -3.65 -32.76
N GLU A 101 -21.22 -2.54 -33.45
CA GLU A 101 -22.55 -2.28 -34.01
C GLU A 101 -23.01 -3.36 -35.01
N GLN A 102 -22.10 -3.99 -35.76
CA GLN A 102 -22.47 -4.99 -36.75
C GLN A 102 -22.91 -6.31 -36.10
N ARG A 103 -22.27 -6.69 -34.99
CA ARG A 103 -22.54 -7.96 -34.31
C ARG A 103 -23.59 -7.84 -33.21
N ASP A 104 -23.64 -6.69 -32.54
CA ASP A 104 -24.33 -6.53 -31.26
C ASP A 104 -25.63 -5.74 -31.39
N SER A 105 -25.96 -5.25 -32.59
CA SER A 105 -27.22 -4.56 -32.87
C SER A 105 -28.42 -5.45 -32.51
N GLY A 106 -29.32 -4.89 -31.70
CA GLY A 106 -30.53 -5.58 -31.23
C GLY A 106 -30.36 -6.46 -29.99
N ASN A 107 -29.16 -6.58 -29.42
CA ASN A 107 -28.97 -7.34 -28.17
C ASN A 107 -29.49 -6.55 -26.96
N ALA A 108 -30.67 -6.92 -26.46
CA ALA A 108 -31.33 -6.27 -25.33
C ALA A 108 -30.58 -6.41 -23.99
N ASN A 109 -29.61 -7.32 -23.89
CA ASN A 109 -28.80 -7.47 -22.68
C ASN A 109 -27.63 -6.47 -22.62
N ILE A 110 -27.37 -5.73 -23.69
CA ILE A 110 -26.30 -4.72 -23.72
C ILE A 110 -26.88 -3.37 -23.34
N HIS A 111 -26.34 -2.80 -22.28
CA HIS A 111 -26.60 -1.43 -21.87
C HIS A 111 -25.57 -0.53 -22.55
N GLY A 112 -26.03 0.55 -23.21
CA GLY A 112 -25.15 1.53 -23.81
C GLY A 112 -25.16 2.90 -23.13
N PRO A 113 -24.21 3.78 -23.48
CA PRO A 113 -24.02 5.09 -22.86
C PRO A 113 -24.82 6.22 -23.53
N ILE A 114 -25.82 5.88 -24.34
CA ILE A 114 -26.65 6.87 -25.04
C ILE A 114 -28.01 6.94 -24.36
N HIS A 115 -28.49 8.15 -24.13
CA HIS A 115 -29.73 8.40 -23.39
C HIS A 115 -30.63 9.36 -24.17
N ILE A 116 -31.89 9.45 -23.76
CA ILE A 116 -32.84 10.44 -24.26
C ILE A 116 -33.24 11.32 -23.09
N GLN A 117 -33.03 12.62 -23.22
CA GLN A 117 -33.66 13.59 -22.32
C GLN A 117 -35.13 13.74 -22.68
N VAL A 118 -35.99 13.73 -21.65
CA VAL A 118 -37.42 13.99 -21.74
C VAL A 118 -37.71 15.28 -20.96
N GLY A 119 -38.24 16.29 -21.64
CA GLY A 119 -38.46 17.63 -21.09
C GLY A 119 -37.20 18.49 -21.01
N GLY A 120 -37.26 19.54 -20.20
CA GLY A 120 -36.21 20.57 -20.06
C GLY A 120 -35.25 20.37 -18.89
N LYS A 121 -34.51 21.44 -18.57
CA LYS A 121 -33.69 21.57 -17.35
C LYS A 121 -34.56 22.11 -16.21
N PHE A 122 -34.41 21.53 -15.02
CA PHE A 122 -35.09 21.91 -13.80
C PHE A 122 -34.10 22.51 -12.79
N ASN A 123 -34.55 23.51 -12.04
CA ASN A 123 -33.73 24.19 -11.03
C ASN A 123 -33.59 23.34 -9.76
N THR A 124 -34.63 22.58 -9.41
CA THR A 124 -34.66 21.78 -8.19
C THR A 124 -34.91 20.30 -8.49
N ARG A 125 -34.46 19.45 -7.56
CA ARG A 125 -34.70 18.01 -7.59
C ARG A 125 -36.20 17.72 -7.52
N GLN A 126 -36.92 18.49 -6.72
CA GLN A 126 -38.36 18.36 -6.52
C GLN A 126 -39.13 18.60 -7.82
N ASP A 127 -38.77 19.64 -8.58
CA ASP A 127 -39.44 19.95 -9.85
C ASP A 127 -39.18 18.85 -10.90
N ALA A 128 -37.93 18.37 -11.00
CA ALA A 128 -37.59 17.27 -11.89
C ALA A 128 -38.32 15.98 -11.50
N GLN A 129 -38.42 15.68 -10.20
CA GLN A 129 -39.17 14.52 -9.70
C GLN A 129 -40.67 14.66 -9.96
N ALA A 130 -41.25 15.85 -9.78
CA ALA A 130 -42.66 16.11 -10.07
C ALA A 130 -42.96 15.91 -11.55
N PHE A 131 -42.09 16.41 -12.43
CA PHE A 131 -42.18 16.16 -13.86
C PHE A 131 -42.08 14.68 -14.18
N LEU A 132 -41.05 13.97 -13.67
CA LEU A 132 -40.88 12.52 -13.85
C LEU A 132 -42.15 11.77 -13.45
N ASN A 133 -42.70 12.05 -12.27
CA ASN A 133 -43.91 11.39 -11.76
C ASN A 133 -45.13 11.65 -12.65
N SER A 134 -45.24 12.83 -13.26
CA SER A 134 -46.37 13.17 -14.14
C SER A 134 -46.41 12.35 -15.44
N ILE A 135 -45.27 11.77 -15.85
CA ILE A 135 -45.13 10.98 -17.09
C ILE A 135 -44.78 9.51 -16.83
N ALA A 136 -44.50 9.13 -15.58
CA ALA A 136 -44.07 7.78 -15.21
C ALA A 136 -45.11 6.67 -15.50
N SER A 137 -46.41 7.02 -15.57
CA SER A 137 -47.45 6.06 -15.95
C SER A 137 -47.48 5.75 -17.45
N LYS A 138 -46.79 6.55 -18.27
CA LYS A 138 -46.77 6.46 -19.74
C LYS A 138 -45.42 5.99 -20.26
N ILE A 139 -44.35 6.36 -19.57
CA ILE A 139 -42.97 6.06 -19.95
C ILE A 139 -42.29 5.29 -18.81
N THR A 140 -41.83 4.09 -19.11
CA THR A 140 -41.05 3.26 -18.18
C THR A 140 -39.57 3.62 -18.20
N ASN A 141 -38.84 3.27 -17.12
CA ASN A 141 -37.38 3.42 -17.02
C ASN A 141 -36.87 4.88 -17.11
N LEU A 142 -37.69 5.83 -16.63
CA LEU A 142 -37.23 7.20 -16.38
C LEU A 142 -36.36 7.26 -15.12
N TYR A 143 -35.33 8.10 -15.15
CA TYR A 143 -34.47 8.36 -14.00
C TYR A 143 -34.02 9.82 -13.97
N LEU A 144 -33.67 10.28 -12.77
CA LEU A 144 -33.16 11.62 -12.54
C LEU A 144 -31.68 11.72 -12.93
N VAL A 145 -31.30 12.87 -13.48
CA VAL A 145 -29.91 13.17 -13.83
C VAL A 145 -29.50 14.52 -13.26
N TYR A 146 -28.31 14.56 -12.66
CA TYR A 146 -27.67 15.80 -12.22
C TYR A 146 -26.41 16.07 -13.05
N GLU A 147 -26.55 16.93 -14.06
CA GLU A 147 -25.47 17.38 -14.94
C GLU A 147 -25.72 18.84 -15.31
N ASP A 148 -25.07 19.75 -14.56
CA ASP A 148 -25.38 21.19 -14.57
C ASP A 148 -26.89 21.43 -14.44
N GLY A 149 -27.46 21.05 -13.29
CA GLY A 149 -28.89 21.09 -12.99
C GLY A 149 -29.61 19.77 -13.20
N TRP A 150 -30.89 19.76 -12.83
CA TRP A 150 -31.70 18.55 -12.80
C TRP A 150 -32.37 18.30 -14.14
N ARG A 151 -32.38 17.04 -14.58
CA ARG A 151 -32.96 16.57 -15.84
C ARG A 151 -33.66 15.23 -15.62
N VAL A 152 -34.52 14.84 -16.56
CA VAL A 152 -35.16 13.53 -16.58
C VAL A 152 -34.77 12.83 -17.87
N TRP A 153 -34.11 11.68 -17.75
CA TRP A 153 -33.65 10.90 -18.89
C TRP A 153 -34.31 9.51 -18.92
N GLN A 154 -34.25 8.90 -20.09
CA GLN A 154 -34.62 7.52 -20.36
C GLN A 154 -33.46 6.86 -21.14
N GLY A 155 -33.18 5.59 -20.87
CA GLY A 155 -32.09 4.83 -21.48
C GLY A 155 -32.17 3.35 -21.09
N LEU A 156 -31.20 2.50 -21.42
CA LEU A 156 -29.81 2.74 -21.85
C LEU A 156 -29.62 2.28 -23.31
N TYR A 157 -29.44 3.20 -24.27
CA TYR A 157 -29.34 2.87 -25.69
C TYR A 157 -27.92 2.55 -26.13
N THR A 158 -27.78 1.57 -27.03
CA THR A 158 -26.49 1.16 -27.61
C THR A 158 -26.05 2.00 -28.79
N THR A 159 -26.98 2.58 -29.55
CA THR A 159 -26.67 3.43 -30.71
C THR A 159 -27.57 4.67 -30.77
N ALA A 160 -27.11 5.72 -31.47
CA ALA A 160 -27.92 6.91 -31.72
C ALA A 160 -29.18 6.58 -32.55
N SER A 161 -29.09 5.58 -33.43
CA SER A 161 -30.23 5.09 -34.21
C SER A 161 -31.30 4.46 -33.31
N ASN A 162 -30.90 3.63 -32.34
CA ASN A 162 -31.84 3.06 -31.38
C ASN A 162 -32.45 4.14 -30.47
N ALA A 163 -31.66 5.13 -30.06
CA ALA A 163 -32.18 6.28 -29.31
C ALA A 163 -33.18 7.08 -30.15
N GLN A 164 -32.94 7.29 -31.45
CA GLN A 164 -33.88 7.98 -32.34
C GLN A 164 -35.21 7.22 -32.47
N ALA A 165 -35.17 5.90 -32.63
CA ALA A 165 -36.39 5.07 -32.61
C ALA A 165 -37.13 5.16 -31.26
N GLY A 166 -36.37 5.24 -30.16
CA GLY A 166 -36.87 5.53 -28.83
C GLY A 166 -37.62 6.87 -28.76
N VAL A 167 -37.04 7.95 -29.30
CA VAL A 167 -37.67 9.28 -29.34
C VAL A 167 -39.03 9.23 -30.03
N GLU A 168 -39.15 8.54 -31.16
CA GLU A 168 -40.43 8.43 -31.87
C GLU A 168 -41.49 7.68 -31.05
N THR A 169 -41.08 6.66 -30.28
CA THR A 169 -41.97 5.95 -29.35
C THR A 169 -42.43 6.87 -28.22
N LEU A 170 -41.51 7.65 -27.64
CA LEU A 170 -41.80 8.55 -26.52
C LEU A 170 -42.71 9.72 -26.96
N LYS A 171 -42.49 10.29 -28.15
CA LYS A 171 -43.36 11.34 -28.73
C LYS A 171 -44.82 10.88 -28.84
N ASN A 172 -45.06 9.62 -29.18
CA ASN A 172 -46.43 9.07 -29.22
C ASN A 172 -47.06 8.96 -27.83
N GLN A 173 -46.27 8.72 -26.79
CA GLN A 173 -46.73 8.57 -25.41
C GLN A 173 -46.95 9.94 -24.72
N VAL A 174 -46.04 10.89 -24.95
CA VAL A 174 -46.08 12.24 -24.38
C VAL A 174 -45.73 13.28 -25.45
N PRO A 175 -46.69 13.68 -26.31
CA PRO A 175 -46.43 14.57 -27.45
C PRO A 175 -45.99 15.99 -27.06
N GLN A 176 -46.34 16.43 -25.86
CA GLN A 176 -46.10 17.79 -25.37
C GLN A 176 -44.70 17.98 -24.75
N ALA A 177 -43.93 16.90 -24.62
CA ALA A 177 -42.58 16.96 -24.06
C ALA A 177 -41.54 17.21 -25.16
N GLU A 178 -40.46 17.90 -24.80
CA GLU A 178 -39.27 18.02 -25.63
C GLU A 178 -38.38 16.78 -25.49
N TYR A 179 -37.65 16.44 -26.56
CA TYR A 179 -36.76 15.28 -26.59
C TYR A 179 -35.40 15.64 -27.17
N ALA A 180 -34.33 15.17 -26.53
CA ALA A 180 -32.97 15.32 -27.04
C ALA A 180 -32.18 14.02 -26.85
N ILE A 181 -31.49 13.58 -27.89
CA ILE A 181 -30.53 12.47 -27.79
C ILE A 181 -29.28 12.99 -27.09
N ILE A 182 -28.91 12.30 -26.02
CA ILE A 182 -27.74 12.62 -25.21
C ILE A 182 -26.63 11.62 -25.59
N PRO A 183 -25.54 12.08 -26.23
CA PRO A 183 -24.43 11.22 -26.61
C PRO A 183 -23.62 10.80 -25.38
N GLN A 184 -22.74 9.82 -25.57
CA GLN A 184 -21.80 9.35 -24.55
C GLN A 184 -20.94 10.50 -24.01
N ASN A 185 -20.74 10.50 -22.69
CA ASN A 185 -19.78 11.37 -22.01
C ASN A 185 -18.97 10.55 -21.01
N SER A 186 -17.64 10.57 -21.15
CA SER A 186 -16.74 9.78 -20.32
C SER A 186 -16.68 10.23 -18.86
N GLY A 187 -17.24 11.39 -18.50
CA GLY A 187 -17.31 11.92 -17.14
C GLY A 187 -18.52 11.43 -16.33
N ARG A 188 -19.50 10.76 -16.93
CA ARG A 188 -20.75 10.38 -16.26
C ARG A 188 -20.61 9.11 -15.42
N ILE A 189 -21.36 9.10 -14.32
CA ILE A 189 -21.47 7.99 -13.37
C ILE A 189 -22.94 7.62 -13.22
N GLN A 190 -23.23 6.33 -13.37
CA GLN A 190 -24.54 5.74 -13.13
C GLN A 190 -24.61 5.19 -11.70
N VAL A 191 -25.73 5.44 -11.03
CA VAL A 191 -26.11 4.80 -9.76
C VAL A 191 -27.29 3.88 -10.04
N LEU A 192 -27.13 2.58 -9.77
CA LEU A 192 -28.13 1.57 -10.08
C LEU A 192 -28.44 0.71 -8.85
N THR A 193 -29.60 0.09 -8.85
CA THR A 193 -29.85 -1.10 -8.03
C THR A 193 -28.93 -2.25 -8.47
N LYS A 194 -28.76 -3.24 -7.61
CA LYS A 194 -28.07 -4.50 -7.96
C LYS A 194 -28.68 -5.21 -9.18
N ALA A 195 -29.99 -5.07 -9.40
CA ALA A 195 -30.69 -5.62 -10.56
C ALA A 195 -30.47 -4.81 -11.87
N GLY A 196 -29.77 -3.68 -11.82
CA GLY A 196 -29.45 -2.85 -12.99
C GLY A 196 -30.50 -1.79 -13.34
N LYS A 197 -31.53 -1.59 -12.50
CA LYS A 197 -32.41 -0.42 -12.62
C LYS A 197 -31.62 0.84 -12.28
N VAL A 198 -31.54 1.79 -13.20
CA VAL A 198 -30.92 3.10 -12.99
C VAL A 198 -31.74 3.88 -11.95
N LEU A 199 -31.10 4.26 -10.85
CA LEU A 199 -31.69 5.09 -9.80
C LEU A 199 -31.47 6.57 -10.14
N MET A 200 -30.25 6.91 -10.54
CA MET A 200 -29.90 8.23 -11.06
C MET A 200 -28.60 8.19 -11.85
N MET A 201 -28.31 9.28 -12.55
CA MET A 201 -27.00 9.55 -13.13
C MET A 201 -26.50 10.92 -12.70
N TYR A 202 -25.18 11.10 -12.63
CA TYR A 202 -24.60 12.42 -12.42
C TYR A 202 -23.26 12.56 -13.14
N ASN A 203 -22.89 13.80 -13.41
CA ASN A 203 -21.55 14.15 -13.88
C ASN A 203 -20.87 15.01 -12.80
N PRO A 204 -19.89 14.48 -12.05
CA PRO A 204 -19.26 15.23 -10.97
C PRO A 204 -18.40 16.39 -11.46
N GLY A 205 -17.97 16.40 -12.73
CA GLY A 205 -16.96 17.34 -13.22
C GLY A 205 -15.72 17.32 -12.33
N SER A 206 -15.32 18.47 -11.80
CA SER A 206 -14.22 18.62 -10.84
C SER A 206 -14.64 18.54 -9.37
N SER A 207 -15.94 18.43 -9.08
CA SER A 207 -16.47 18.46 -7.71
C SER A 207 -16.43 17.09 -7.04
N ASP A 208 -16.35 17.10 -5.72
CA ASP A 208 -16.36 15.88 -4.91
C ASP A 208 -17.78 15.56 -4.47
N PHE A 209 -18.32 14.49 -5.05
CA PHE A 209 -19.60 13.92 -4.66
C PHE A 209 -19.34 12.75 -3.71
N HIS A 210 -19.95 12.81 -2.55
CA HIS A 210 -19.73 11.90 -1.44
C HIS A 210 -20.95 11.00 -1.27
N PHE A 211 -20.71 9.69 -1.29
CA PHE A 211 -21.62 8.69 -0.74
C PHE A 211 -21.30 8.53 0.74
N ARG A 212 -22.25 8.82 1.62
CA ARG A 212 -22.13 8.56 3.06
C ARG A 212 -23.34 7.81 3.57
N ALA A 213 -23.20 7.15 4.72
CA ALA A 213 -24.34 6.56 5.42
C ALA A 213 -25.34 7.67 5.78
N VAL A 214 -26.63 7.36 5.73
CA VAL A 214 -27.65 8.29 6.26
C VAL A 214 -27.40 8.42 7.77
N PRO A 215 -27.25 9.64 8.30
CA PRO A 215 -26.98 9.83 9.73
C PRO A 215 -28.06 9.16 10.58
N ASP A 216 -27.67 8.16 11.37
CA ASP A 216 -28.51 7.52 12.36
C ASP A 216 -28.07 7.91 13.79
N LYS A 217 -28.80 7.45 14.80
CA LYS A 217 -28.48 7.74 16.21
C LYS A 217 -27.34 6.86 16.75
N SER A 218 -26.81 5.91 15.97
CA SER A 218 -25.76 4.97 16.40
C SER A 218 -24.35 5.57 16.29
N GLY A 219 -24.18 6.61 15.46
CA GLY A 219 -23.04 7.52 15.50
C GLY A 219 -21.80 7.08 14.72
N GLU A 220 -21.85 6.00 13.94
CA GLU A 220 -20.75 5.59 13.06
C GLU A 220 -21.20 5.62 11.59
N ASP A 221 -20.71 6.61 10.83
CA ASP A 221 -20.94 6.73 9.39
C ASP A 221 -20.14 5.66 8.63
N ILE A 222 -20.65 4.43 8.57
CA ILE A 222 -19.97 3.28 7.95
C ILE A 222 -20.53 2.99 6.55
N VAL A 223 -19.64 3.04 5.56
CA VAL A 223 -19.93 2.65 4.17
C VAL A 223 -19.17 1.38 3.82
N ARG A 224 -19.86 0.39 3.29
CA ARG A 224 -19.28 -0.81 2.70
C ARG A 224 -19.03 -0.57 1.20
N LEU A 225 -17.78 -0.75 0.77
CA LEU A 225 -17.31 -0.70 -0.60
C LEU A 225 -16.74 -2.08 -0.96
N ASP A 226 -17.36 -2.76 -1.92
CA ASP A 226 -16.96 -4.09 -2.41
C ASP A 226 -16.65 -5.10 -1.29
N GLY A 227 -17.50 -5.12 -0.26
CA GLY A 227 -17.39 -6.01 0.89
C GLY A 227 -16.47 -5.53 2.03
N LYS A 228 -15.71 -4.45 1.85
CA LYS A 228 -14.90 -3.83 2.92
C LYS A 228 -15.60 -2.60 3.50
N THR A 229 -15.50 -2.39 4.80
CA THR A 229 -16.13 -1.26 5.49
C THR A 229 -15.15 -0.11 5.72
N PHE A 230 -15.65 1.11 5.63
CA PHE A 230 -14.90 2.36 5.75
C PHE A 230 -15.72 3.38 6.54
N ARG A 231 -15.05 4.21 7.34
CA ARG A 231 -15.65 5.38 8.00
C ARG A 231 -15.80 6.55 7.03
N GLY A 232 -16.69 7.47 7.37
CA GLY A 232 -16.89 8.73 6.66
C GLY A 232 -17.63 8.52 5.35
N SER A 233 -17.00 8.91 4.24
CA SER A 233 -17.64 8.88 2.92
C SER A 233 -16.76 8.28 1.84
N ILE A 234 -17.40 7.85 0.75
CA ILE A 234 -16.75 7.38 -0.47
C ILE A 234 -17.01 8.39 -1.58
N ILE A 235 -15.94 8.87 -2.21
CA ILE A 235 -15.99 9.71 -3.40
C ILE A 235 -15.69 8.83 -4.60
N VAL A 236 -16.51 8.94 -5.64
CA VAL A 236 -16.31 8.23 -6.92
C VAL A 236 -16.11 9.26 -8.03
N LYS A 237 -14.99 9.16 -8.74
CA LYS A 237 -14.60 10.10 -9.81
C LYS A 237 -14.32 9.42 -11.13
N ARG A 238 -14.47 10.22 -12.19
CA ARG A 238 -14.04 9.91 -13.56
C ARG A 238 -12.84 10.80 -13.93
N LEU A 239 -11.62 10.31 -13.74
CA LEU A 239 -10.44 11.00 -14.28
C LEU A 239 -10.33 10.68 -15.78
N SER A 240 -9.81 11.64 -16.56
CA SER A 240 -9.69 11.49 -18.02
C SER A 240 -8.99 10.19 -18.40
N GLY A 241 -9.61 9.41 -19.28
CA GLY A 241 -9.07 8.13 -19.78
C GLY A 241 -8.96 6.99 -18.75
N SER A 242 -9.35 7.20 -17.49
CA SER A 242 -9.32 6.17 -16.46
C SER A 242 -10.64 5.42 -16.35
N ASP A 243 -10.71 4.42 -15.47
CA ASP A 243 -11.93 3.84 -14.89
C ASP A 243 -12.42 4.63 -13.67
N LEU A 244 -13.27 4.07 -12.81
CA LEU A 244 -13.65 4.76 -11.58
C LEU A 244 -12.45 4.90 -10.65
N THR A 245 -12.14 6.14 -10.27
CA THR A 245 -11.25 6.42 -9.14
C THR A 245 -12.10 6.50 -7.89
N VAL A 246 -11.78 5.67 -6.89
CA VAL A 246 -12.54 5.55 -5.64
C VAL A 246 -11.68 5.98 -4.47
N ILE A 247 -12.20 6.93 -3.69
CA ILE A 247 -11.48 7.60 -2.61
C ILE A 247 -12.32 7.48 -1.34
N ASN A 248 -11.70 7.12 -0.23
CA ASN A 248 -12.33 7.22 1.09
C ASN A 248 -11.95 8.56 1.74
N ASN A 249 -12.94 9.37 2.10
CA ASN A 249 -12.79 10.66 2.78
C ASN A 249 -13.31 10.57 4.21
N LEU A 250 -12.43 10.77 5.18
CA LEU A 250 -12.68 10.60 6.62
C LEU A 250 -11.78 11.51 7.46
N GLY A 251 -12.05 11.61 8.77
CA GLY A 251 -11.21 12.41 9.66
C GLY A 251 -9.78 11.85 9.79
N LEU A 252 -8.79 12.72 10.06
CA LEU A 252 -7.40 12.29 10.24
C LEU A 252 -7.24 11.20 11.31
N GLU A 253 -7.93 11.33 12.44
CA GLU A 253 -7.84 10.34 13.52
C GLU A 253 -8.51 9.01 13.13
N GLU A 254 -9.62 9.06 12.40
CA GLU A 254 -10.32 7.87 11.91
C GLU A 254 -9.48 7.10 10.88
N TYR A 255 -8.72 7.83 10.05
CA TYR A 255 -7.72 7.23 9.17
C TYR A 255 -6.70 6.40 9.96
N LEU A 256 -6.21 6.95 11.09
CA LEU A 256 -5.23 6.26 11.94
C LEU A 256 -5.80 5.02 12.63
N TYR A 257 -7.11 4.95 12.88
CA TYR A 257 -7.75 3.71 13.36
C TYR A 257 -7.56 2.54 12.38
N GLY A 258 -7.51 2.82 11.08
CA GLY A 258 -7.27 1.83 10.04
C GLY A 258 -5.79 1.59 9.71
N VAL A 259 -4.87 2.46 10.16
CA VAL A 259 -3.42 2.34 9.94
C VAL A 259 -2.73 1.63 11.11
N VAL A 260 -2.94 2.07 12.35
CA VAL A 260 -2.20 1.54 13.52
C VAL A 260 -2.30 0.01 13.65
N PRO A 261 -3.48 -0.63 13.50
CA PRO A 261 -3.61 -2.08 13.57
C PRO A 261 -2.94 -2.85 12.42
N ARG A 262 -2.57 -2.17 11.32
CA ARG A 262 -1.79 -2.75 10.23
C ARG A 262 -0.29 -2.77 10.52
N GLU A 263 0.15 -1.87 11.40
CA GLU A 263 1.56 -1.68 11.74
C GLU A 263 1.95 -2.47 12.99
N VAL A 264 1.09 -2.48 14.01
CA VAL A 264 1.33 -3.15 15.28
C VAL A 264 0.09 -3.91 15.74
N SER A 265 0.28 -4.99 16.49
CA SER A 265 -0.84 -5.79 16.98
C SER A 265 -1.65 -5.02 18.02
N GLY A 266 -2.98 -5.11 17.95
CA GLY A 266 -3.88 -4.49 18.92
C GLY A 266 -3.75 -5.02 20.36
N SER A 267 -3.05 -6.14 20.56
CA SER A 267 -2.73 -6.71 21.87
C SER A 267 -1.45 -6.15 22.50
N TRP A 268 -0.69 -5.32 21.78
CA TRP A 268 0.53 -4.71 22.33
C TRP A 268 0.19 -3.69 23.43
N PRO A 269 1.13 -3.38 24.33
CA PRO A 269 0.91 -2.36 25.35
C PRO A 269 0.47 -1.02 24.77
N ILE A 270 -0.38 -0.30 25.50
CA ILE A 270 -0.99 0.95 25.03
C ILE A 270 0.05 2.01 24.67
N GLU A 271 1.15 2.13 25.43
CA GLU A 271 2.19 3.13 25.16
C GLU A 271 2.94 2.87 23.84
N ALA A 272 3.11 1.60 23.45
CA ALA A 272 3.67 1.26 22.13
C ALA A 272 2.69 1.60 21.00
N GLN A 273 1.38 1.37 21.21
CA GLN A 273 0.35 1.75 20.24
C GLN A 273 0.23 3.27 20.11
N LYS A 274 0.38 4.02 21.21
CA LYS A 274 0.44 5.49 21.20
C LYS A 274 1.64 6.01 20.44
N ALA A 275 2.83 5.44 20.67
CA ALA A 275 4.03 5.82 19.93
C ALA A 275 3.84 5.56 18.43
N GLN A 276 3.28 4.41 18.05
CA GLN A 276 2.95 4.10 16.67
C GLN A 276 1.89 5.05 16.09
N ALA A 277 0.86 5.43 16.86
CA ALA A 277 -0.19 6.36 16.42
C ALA A 277 0.39 7.74 16.10
N VAL A 278 1.25 8.29 16.97
CA VAL A 278 1.90 9.58 16.76
C VAL A 278 2.86 9.53 15.57
N ALA A 279 3.69 8.48 15.46
CA ALA A 279 4.56 8.31 14.30
C ALA A 279 3.77 8.17 12.98
N ALA A 280 2.67 7.41 12.99
CA ALA A 280 1.80 7.28 11.82
C ALA A 280 1.10 8.60 11.45
N ARG A 281 0.68 9.40 12.44
CA ARG A 281 0.12 10.74 12.21
C ARG A 281 1.12 11.66 11.54
N ASN A 282 2.35 11.71 12.05
CA ASN A 282 3.46 12.45 11.45
C ASN A 282 3.71 12.09 9.98
N PHE A 283 3.65 10.79 9.67
CA PHE A 283 3.80 10.32 8.31
C PHE A 283 2.63 10.76 7.41
N ALA A 284 1.39 10.60 7.89
CA ALA A 284 0.17 10.97 7.17
C ALA A 284 0.15 12.46 6.81
N VAL A 285 0.45 13.33 7.78
CA VAL A 285 0.41 14.79 7.60
C VAL A 285 1.47 15.24 6.60
N ASN A 286 2.70 14.71 6.67
CA ASN A 286 3.77 15.10 5.75
C ASN A 286 3.55 14.60 4.30
N ARG A 287 2.55 13.77 4.05
CA ARG A 287 2.21 13.24 2.70
C ARG A 287 0.84 13.68 2.19
N VAL A 288 0.21 14.65 2.84
CA VAL A 288 -0.99 15.30 2.32
C VAL A 288 -0.73 15.79 0.89
N LYS A 289 -1.67 15.56 -0.02
CA LYS A 289 -1.58 15.85 -1.47
C LYS A 289 -0.46 15.14 -2.24
N LEU A 290 0.17 14.09 -1.71
CA LEU A 290 1.16 13.30 -2.46
C LEU A 290 0.58 12.79 -3.80
N HIS A 291 -0.71 12.44 -3.80
CA HIS A 291 -1.44 12.01 -5.00
C HIS A 291 -2.43 13.06 -5.51
N GLY A 292 -2.14 14.35 -5.32
CA GLY A 292 -3.05 15.45 -5.67
C GLY A 292 -3.52 15.44 -7.14
N GLN A 293 -2.68 14.96 -8.06
CA GLN A 293 -3.03 14.77 -9.48
C GLN A 293 -4.16 13.76 -9.73
N HIS A 294 -4.40 12.84 -8.78
CA HIS A 294 -5.47 11.86 -8.81
C HIS A 294 -6.64 12.25 -7.88
N GLY A 295 -6.56 13.41 -7.23
CA GLY A 295 -7.63 13.94 -6.39
C GLY A 295 -7.68 13.41 -4.97
N PHE A 296 -6.60 12.81 -4.45
CA PHE A 296 -6.50 12.31 -3.07
C PHE A 296 -5.12 12.56 -2.46
N ASP A 297 -4.98 12.33 -1.15
CA ASP A 297 -3.78 12.63 -0.38
C ASP A 297 -2.79 11.46 -0.37
N VAL A 298 -3.23 10.31 0.14
CA VAL A 298 -2.41 9.09 0.35
C VAL A 298 -3.09 7.86 -0.27
N CYS A 299 -2.33 6.84 -0.64
CA CYS A 299 -2.91 5.57 -1.09
C CYS A 299 -3.01 4.55 0.06
N ALA A 300 -3.90 3.55 -0.07
CA ALA A 300 -4.11 2.54 0.98
C ALA A 300 -3.04 1.44 1.06
N THR A 301 -2.00 1.51 0.22
CA THR A 301 -0.94 0.48 0.13
C THR A 301 0.32 0.90 0.88
N THR A 302 1.29 -0.02 0.99
CA THR A 302 2.58 0.25 1.65
C THR A 302 3.40 1.35 0.99
N HIS A 303 3.07 1.75 -0.25
CA HIS A 303 3.67 2.93 -0.89
C HIS A 303 3.50 4.20 -0.06
N CYS A 304 2.33 4.35 0.60
CA CYS A 304 2.09 5.39 1.59
C CYS A 304 2.10 4.76 2.99
N GLN A 305 0.93 4.31 3.47
CA GLN A 305 0.80 3.54 4.71
C GLN A 305 -0.28 2.49 4.49
N ALA A 306 -0.11 1.31 5.07
CA ALA A 306 -1.11 0.26 4.98
C ALA A 306 -2.39 0.71 5.69
N TYR A 307 -3.44 1.02 4.93
CA TYR A 307 -4.74 1.43 5.45
C TYR A 307 -5.77 0.31 5.26
N GLY A 308 -6.31 -0.20 6.37
CA GLY A 308 -7.22 -1.34 6.37
C GLY A 308 -8.71 -1.02 6.32
N GLY A 309 -9.11 0.24 6.48
CA GLY A 309 -10.52 0.61 6.69
C GLY A 309 -11.03 0.22 8.09
N TYR A 310 -12.35 0.26 8.25
CA TYR A 310 -13.03 0.05 9.54
C TYR A 310 -12.90 -1.38 10.07
N SER A 311 -12.90 -2.38 9.17
CA SER A 311 -12.96 -3.79 9.57
C SER A 311 -11.73 -4.31 10.32
N ILE A 312 -10.60 -3.61 10.28
CA ILE A 312 -9.37 -3.98 10.99
C ILE A 312 -9.20 -3.22 12.31
N GLU A 313 -10.06 -2.25 12.60
CA GLU A 313 -9.91 -1.42 13.79
C GLU A 313 -9.94 -2.27 15.07
N HIS A 314 -9.07 -1.91 16.02
CA HIS A 314 -8.99 -2.56 17.32
C HIS A 314 -9.28 -1.55 18.43
N PRO A 315 -10.06 -1.89 19.48
CA PRO A 315 -10.40 -0.95 20.56
C PRO A 315 -9.19 -0.29 21.21
N THR A 316 -8.11 -1.06 21.46
CA THR A 316 -6.87 -0.51 22.04
C THR A 316 -6.17 0.47 21.09
N SER A 317 -6.20 0.21 19.79
CA SER A 317 -5.56 1.09 18.79
C SER A 317 -6.36 2.38 18.61
N ARG A 318 -7.70 2.30 18.61
CA ARG A 318 -8.56 3.50 18.65
C ARG A 318 -8.27 4.35 19.88
N LYS A 319 -8.26 3.72 21.06
CA LYS A 319 -7.93 4.38 22.32
C LYS A 319 -6.55 5.05 22.28
N ALA A 320 -5.53 4.40 21.69
CA ALA A 320 -4.20 4.98 21.54
C ALA A 320 -4.19 6.23 20.65
N VAL A 321 -4.92 6.17 19.52
CA VAL A 321 -5.08 7.31 18.62
C VAL A 321 -5.82 8.46 19.31
N ASP A 322 -6.94 8.16 19.99
CA ASP A 322 -7.74 9.14 20.74
C ASP A 322 -6.94 9.83 21.86
N GLU A 323 -6.21 9.06 22.68
CA GLU A 323 -5.40 9.60 23.78
C GLU A 323 -4.18 10.40 23.29
N THR A 324 -3.83 10.29 21.99
CA THR A 324 -2.75 11.05 21.36
C THR A 324 -3.25 11.99 20.27
N LYS A 325 -4.54 12.33 20.27
CA LYS A 325 -5.17 13.17 19.25
C LYS A 325 -4.41 14.48 19.08
N GLY A 326 -4.06 14.80 17.83
CA GLY A 326 -3.31 16.00 17.48
C GLY A 326 -1.83 16.03 17.88
N LYS A 327 -1.32 15.04 18.63
CA LYS A 327 0.09 14.98 19.00
C LYS A 327 0.97 14.66 17.81
N LEU A 328 2.04 15.44 17.66
CA LEU A 328 3.05 15.29 16.62
C LEU A 328 4.46 15.24 17.21
N ILE A 329 5.37 14.64 16.45
CA ILE A 329 6.81 14.70 16.69
C ILE A 329 7.36 15.88 15.87
N THR A 330 8.03 16.83 16.52
CA THR A 330 8.57 18.03 15.87
C THR A 330 10.07 18.16 16.07
N TYR A 331 10.75 18.70 15.06
CA TYR A 331 12.15 19.11 15.12
C TYR A 331 12.23 20.54 14.59
N ASN A 332 12.79 21.45 15.39
CA ASN A 332 12.79 22.89 15.11
C ASN A 332 11.40 23.46 14.75
N GLY A 333 10.37 23.01 15.47
CA GLY A 333 8.98 23.47 15.32
C GLY A 333 8.24 22.97 14.06
N LYS A 334 8.83 22.03 13.30
CA LYS A 334 8.20 21.42 12.13
C LYS A 334 7.97 19.93 12.35
N ALA A 335 6.84 19.40 11.87
CA ALA A 335 6.55 17.97 11.94
C ALA A 335 7.62 17.15 11.20
N ILE A 336 8.16 16.12 11.85
CA ILE A 336 9.20 15.27 11.25
C ILE A 336 8.63 14.15 10.38
N GLU A 337 9.41 13.64 9.44
CA GLU A 337 9.14 12.35 8.80
C GLU A 337 9.50 11.22 9.77
N ALA A 338 8.48 10.73 10.48
CA ALA A 338 8.65 9.71 11.52
C ALA A 338 8.73 8.30 10.92
N TYR A 339 9.90 7.96 10.38
CA TYR A 339 10.16 6.60 9.87
C TYR A 339 10.16 5.57 11.00
N TYR A 340 9.61 4.38 10.73
CA TYR A 340 9.55 3.26 11.68
C TYR A 340 9.72 1.93 10.96
N HIS A 341 10.21 0.91 11.66
CA HIS A 341 10.48 -0.41 11.10
C HIS A 341 10.25 -1.52 12.14
N SER A 342 10.16 -2.78 11.69
CA SER A 342 9.77 -3.89 12.57
C SER A 342 10.77 -4.13 13.72
N ASN A 343 12.01 -4.51 13.41
CA ASN A 343 13.02 -4.86 14.40
C ASN A 343 14.38 -4.26 13.99
N SER A 344 15.08 -3.59 14.89
CA SER A 344 16.38 -2.98 14.57
C SER A 344 17.54 -3.98 14.56
N GLY A 345 17.42 -5.08 15.31
CA GLY A 345 18.50 -6.05 15.52
C GLY A 345 19.53 -5.60 16.55
N GLY A 346 19.15 -4.69 17.45
CA GLY A 346 19.98 -4.16 18.53
C GLY A 346 20.50 -2.74 18.34
N GLN A 347 20.32 -2.16 17.15
CA GLN A 347 20.89 -0.87 16.76
C GLN A 347 20.14 -0.28 15.56
N THR A 348 19.71 0.97 15.67
CA THR A 348 19.17 1.75 14.54
C THR A 348 20.29 2.46 13.77
N GLU A 349 19.95 3.09 12.66
CA GLU A 349 20.92 3.60 11.68
C GLU A 349 20.70 5.08 11.33
N ASP A 350 21.78 5.75 10.90
CA ASP A 350 21.75 7.09 10.33
C ASP A 350 21.12 7.07 8.92
N SER A 351 20.28 8.07 8.59
CA SER A 351 19.52 8.06 7.34
C SER A 351 20.39 7.98 6.09
N GLU A 352 21.56 8.62 6.07
CA GLU A 352 22.52 8.63 4.96
C GLU A 352 23.18 7.28 4.68
N ASN A 353 23.12 6.34 5.62
CA ASN A 353 23.66 4.98 5.46
C ASN A 353 22.66 4.04 4.78
N ILE A 354 21.38 4.39 4.78
CA ILE A 354 20.32 3.64 4.11
C ILE A 354 19.88 4.33 2.81
N TRP A 355 19.80 5.66 2.83
CA TRP A 355 19.42 6.51 1.71
C TRP A 355 20.55 7.49 1.37
N THR A 356 20.23 8.67 0.82
CA THR A 356 21.24 9.61 0.33
C THR A 356 21.48 10.78 1.29
N ASN A 357 20.42 11.35 1.86
CA ASN A 357 20.52 12.60 2.59
C ASN A 357 20.54 12.37 4.11
N PRO A 358 21.40 13.08 4.85
CA PRO A 358 21.37 13.08 6.31
C PRO A 358 20.12 13.81 6.83
N ILE A 359 19.44 13.20 7.79
CA ILE A 359 18.25 13.75 8.46
C ILE A 359 18.60 13.90 9.93
N ALA A 360 18.57 15.14 10.43
CA ALA A 360 19.11 15.50 11.75
C ALA A 360 18.57 14.62 12.90
N TYR A 361 17.27 14.35 12.89
CA TYR A 361 16.56 13.58 13.93
C TYR A 361 16.50 12.06 13.68
N ILE A 362 17.09 11.56 12.58
CA ILE A 362 17.17 10.11 12.27
C ILE A 362 18.63 9.68 12.42
N ARG A 363 19.02 9.37 13.65
CA ARG A 363 20.38 8.96 14.01
C ARG A 363 20.38 7.57 14.64
N GLY A 364 21.47 6.85 14.41
CA GLY A 364 21.65 5.52 14.97
C GLY A 364 21.74 5.57 16.49
N VAL A 365 20.82 4.89 17.16
CA VAL A 365 20.80 4.67 18.61
C VAL A 365 20.87 3.18 18.92
N LYS A 366 21.51 2.83 20.04
CA LYS A 366 21.46 1.47 20.57
C LYS A 366 20.01 1.11 20.84
N ASP A 367 19.63 -0.14 20.63
CA ASP A 367 18.26 -0.60 20.81
C ASP A 367 18.24 -2.02 21.41
N PRO A 368 18.69 -2.18 22.67
CA PRO A 368 18.70 -3.48 23.35
C PRO A 368 17.29 -4.07 23.50
N PHE A 369 16.25 -3.22 23.46
CA PHE A 369 14.85 -3.60 23.61
C PHE A 369 14.32 -4.44 22.45
N SER A 370 14.95 -4.35 21.27
CA SER A 370 14.59 -5.14 20.08
C SER A 370 15.11 -6.59 20.09
N ILE A 371 16.05 -6.91 20.98
CA ILE A 371 16.70 -8.23 21.07
C ILE A 371 15.75 -9.25 21.72
N GLY A 372 15.75 -10.48 21.20
CA GLY A 372 14.85 -11.56 21.64
C GLY A 372 13.44 -11.49 21.05
N ALA A 373 13.11 -10.42 20.31
CA ALA A 373 11.88 -10.31 19.56
C ALA A 373 11.99 -11.00 18.19
N PRO A 374 10.86 -11.35 17.53
CA PRO A 374 10.89 -11.96 16.22
C PRO A 374 11.78 -11.21 15.22
N ASN A 375 12.64 -11.96 14.53
CA ASN A 375 13.57 -11.47 13.53
C ASN A 375 14.65 -10.52 14.06
N ASP A 376 14.95 -10.57 15.36
CA ASP A 376 16.17 -9.99 15.92
C ASP A 376 17.43 -10.57 15.24
N THR A 377 17.36 -11.82 14.80
CA THR A 377 18.35 -12.55 14.02
C THR A 377 17.68 -13.37 12.91
N TRP A 378 18.40 -13.63 11.82
CA TRP A 378 17.93 -14.46 10.72
C TRP A 378 19.10 -15.00 9.89
N THR A 379 18.87 -16.11 9.20
CA THR A 379 19.80 -16.68 8.23
C THR A 379 19.07 -16.89 6.90
N TYR A 380 19.75 -16.57 5.81
CA TYR A 380 19.31 -16.88 4.45
C TYR A 380 20.44 -17.57 3.70
N THR A 381 20.14 -18.73 3.13
CA THR A 381 21.08 -19.51 2.32
C THR A 381 20.57 -19.56 0.90
N MET A 382 21.45 -19.27 -0.05
CA MET A 382 21.16 -19.41 -1.48
C MET A 382 22.38 -19.99 -2.20
N SER A 383 22.16 -20.76 -3.26
CA SER A 383 23.25 -21.20 -4.11
C SER A 383 23.81 -20.04 -4.94
N LYS A 384 25.05 -20.15 -5.38
CA LYS A 384 25.65 -19.20 -6.34
C LYS A 384 24.78 -19.06 -7.59
N LYS A 385 24.20 -20.17 -8.07
CA LYS A 385 23.28 -20.16 -9.22
C LYS A 385 22.04 -19.32 -8.97
N GLN A 386 21.41 -19.47 -7.80
CA GLN A 386 20.25 -18.63 -7.43
C GLN A 386 20.64 -17.15 -7.36
N ALA A 387 21.80 -16.82 -6.77
CA ALA A 387 22.28 -15.45 -6.73
C ALA A 387 22.51 -14.88 -8.15
N GLN A 388 23.10 -15.66 -9.05
CA GLN A 388 23.28 -15.27 -10.46
C GLN A 388 21.96 -15.00 -11.17
N ASP A 389 20.98 -15.90 -11.03
CA ASP A 389 19.69 -15.77 -11.70
C ASP A 389 18.94 -14.52 -11.22
N ILE A 390 19.03 -14.20 -9.91
CA ILE A 390 18.52 -12.95 -9.35
C ILE A 390 19.22 -11.75 -9.98
N LEU A 391 20.55 -11.75 -10.06
CA LEU A 391 21.32 -10.64 -10.63
C LEU A 391 20.99 -10.40 -12.11
N VAL A 392 20.90 -11.46 -12.91
CA VAL A 392 20.48 -11.39 -14.32
C VAL A 392 19.08 -10.77 -14.44
N SER A 393 18.13 -11.20 -13.60
CA SER A 393 16.77 -10.65 -13.60
C SER A 393 16.70 -9.15 -13.27
N LYS A 394 17.76 -8.60 -12.66
CA LYS A 394 17.90 -7.18 -12.31
C LYS A 394 18.84 -6.41 -13.25
N GLY A 395 19.32 -7.04 -14.33
CA GLY A 395 20.25 -6.41 -15.27
C GLY A 395 21.68 -6.24 -14.70
N LEU A 396 22.05 -7.01 -13.69
CA LEU A 396 23.34 -6.98 -12.99
C LEU A 396 24.20 -8.21 -13.33
N ASP A 397 24.17 -8.66 -14.58
CA ASP A 397 24.91 -9.85 -15.00
C ASP A 397 26.42 -9.70 -14.78
N VAL A 398 27.01 -10.71 -14.13
CA VAL A 398 28.44 -10.85 -13.82
C VAL A 398 29.03 -12.14 -14.40
N GLY A 399 28.27 -12.90 -15.20
CA GLY A 399 28.66 -14.23 -15.65
C GLY A 399 28.64 -15.24 -14.50
N THR A 400 29.67 -16.10 -14.43
CA THR A 400 29.81 -17.07 -13.35
C THR A 400 30.17 -16.35 -12.05
N LEU A 401 29.33 -16.46 -11.02
CA LEU A 401 29.59 -15.83 -9.72
C LEU A 401 30.80 -16.49 -9.05
N LEU A 402 31.85 -15.70 -8.83
CA LEU A 402 33.09 -16.12 -8.19
C LEU A 402 33.06 -15.82 -6.69
N ASP A 403 32.63 -14.59 -6.33
CA ASP A 403 32.63 -14.12 -4.95
C ASP A 403 31.55 -13.07 -4.67
N MET A 404 31.12 -13.01 -3.42
CA MET A 404 30.16 -12.04 -2.92
C MET A 404 30.53 -11.65 -1.49
N MET A 405 30.88 -10.38 -1.28
CA MET A 405 31.38 -9.89 0.01
C MET A 405 30.93 -8.48 0.30
N VAL A 406 30.71 -8.17 1.58
CA VAL A 406 30.48 -6.79 2.02
C VAL A 406 31.83 -6.11 2.18
N THR A 407 32.03 -5.00 1.47
CA THR A 407 33.30 -4.25 1.46
C THR A 407 33.26 -2.99 2.31
N GLU A 408 32.07 -2.55 2.70
CA GLU A 408 31.89 -1.38 3.55
C GLU A 408 30.73 -1.58 4.52
N TYR A 409 30.96 -1.26 5.79
CA TYR A 409 29.97 -1.23 6.85
C TYR A 409 29.84 0.17 7.41
N SER A 410 28.63 0.54 7.82
CA SER A 410 28.40 1.76 8.61
C SER A 410 29.04 1.61 9.98
N ARG A 411 29.21 2.75 10.67
CA ARG A 411 29.61 2.77 12.09
C ARG A 411 28.66 1.97 13.01
N ASN A 412 27.41 1.77 12.58
CA ASN A 412 26.38 1.05 13.31
C ASN A 412 26.26 -0.42 12.85
N GLY A 413 27.14 -0.88 11.95
CA GLY A 413 27.29 -2.29 11.57
C GLY A 413 26.42 -2.77 10.41
N ARG A 414 25.73 -1.87 9.69
CA ARG A 414 24.96 -2.24 8.49
C ARG A 414 25.84 -2.23 7.25
N ALA A 415 25.63 -3.20 6.36
CA ALA A 415 26.30 -3.29 5.07
C ALA A 415 25.92 -2.10 4.17
N ILE A 416 26.94 -1.37 3.71
CA ILE A 416 26.82 -0.21 2.83
C ILE A 416 27.15 -0.59 1.39
N LYS A 417 28.20 -1.38 1.17
CA LYS A 417 28.60 -1.84 -0.16
C LYS A 417 28.71 -3.35 -0.20
N LEU A 418 27.91 -3.96 -1.07
CA LEU A 418 28.03 -5.36 -1.44
C LEU A 418 28.75 -5.44 -2.78
N GLU A 419 29.92 -6.06 -2.77
CA GLU A 419 30.70 -6.36 -3.96
C GLU A 419 30.41 -7.77 -4.46
N ILE A 420 30.17 -7.86 -5.77
CA ILE A 420 29.83 -9.10 -6.46
C ILE A 420 30.80 -9.25 -7.62
N ASN A 421 31.63 -10.28 -7.56
CA ASN A 421 32.66 -10.58 -8.54
C ASN A 421 32.29 -11.82 -9.34
N GLY A 422 32.27 -11.70 -10.66
CA GLY A 422 32.04 -12.82 -11.57
C GLY A 422 32.98 -12.81 -12.77
N THR A 423 32.87 -13.82 -13.63
CA THR A 423 33.76 -13.98 -14.79
C THR A 423 33.64 -12.88 -15.85
N MET A 424 32.53 -12.15 -15.88
CA MET A 424 32.31 -11.01 -16.80
C MET A 424 32.62 -9.65 -16.16
N GLY A 425 33.07 -9.65 -14.89
CA GLY A 425 33.47 -8.44 -14.18
C GLY A 425 32.80 -8.29 -12.83
N LYS A 426 32.79 -7.06 -12.34
CA LYS A 426 32.39 -6.69 -10.98
C LYS A 426 31.16 -5.80 -10.97
N LYS A 427 30.27 -6.02 -10.00
CA LYS A 427 29.16 -5.12 -9.67
C LYS A 427 29.21 -4.74 -8.20
N ILE A 428 28.76 -3.53 -7.91
CA ILE A 428 28.60 -3.02 -6.56
C ILE A 428 27.13 -2.66 -6.38
N ILE A 429 26.52 -3.18 -5.32
CA ILE A 429 25.16 -2.83 -4.91
C ILE A 429 25.27 -2.15 -3.55
N GLU A 430 24.64 -0.98 -3.41
CA GLU A 430 24.80 -0.15 -2.23
C GLU A 430 23.50 -0.04 -1.41
N LYS A 431 23.65 -0.03 -0.08
CA LYS A 431 22.60 0.31 0.89
C LYS A 431 21.33 -0.53 0.70
N ASP A 432 20.15 0.10 0.77
CA ASP A 432 18.86 -0.61 0.66
C ASP A 432 18.63 -1.26 -0.72
N LYS A 433 19.39 -0.86 -1.77
CA LYS A 433 19.33 -1.55 -3.07
C LYS A 433 19.75 -3.02 -2.96
N ILE A 434 20.54 -3.39 -1.95
CA ILE A 434 20.88 -4.79 -1.67
C ILE A 434 19.59 -5.58 -1.39
N ARG A 435 18.73 -5.07 -0.50
CA ARG A 435 17.46 -5.72 -0.15
C ARG A 435 16.47 -5.71 -1.31
N ALA A 436 16.40 -4.61 -2.06
CA ALA A 436 15.58 -4.52 -3.26
C ALA A 436 15.99 -5.54 -4.35
N THR A 437 17.28 -5.84 -4.47
CA THR A 437 17.81 -6.83 -5.42
C THR A 437 17.45 -8.26 -5.00
N PHE A 438 17.77 -8.65 -3.76
CA PHE A 438 17.62 -10.04 -3.29
C PHE A 438 16.26 -10.36 -2.67
N GLY A 439 15.41 -9.35 -2.48
CA GLY A 439 14.07 -9.46 -1.90
C GLY A 439 14.06 -9.21 -0.40
N TYR A 440 13.10 -8.39 0.04
CA TYR A 440 12.97 -7.94 1.44
C TYR A 440 12.65 -9.03 2.47
N ASN A 441 12.20 -10.22 2.03
CA ASN A 441 11.98 -11.37 2.91
C ASN A 441 13.23 -12.26 3.04
N ASN A 442 14.08 -12.26 2.02
CA ASN A 442 15.33 -13.03 2.00
C ASN A 442 16.43 -12.26 2.74
N ILE A 443 16.60 -10.98 2.39
CA ILE A 443 17.48 -10.05 3.10
C ILE A 443 16.61 -9.05 3.86
N LYS A 444 16.28 -9.42 5.10
CA LYS A 444 15.32 -8.69 5.94
C LYS A 444 15.79 -7.31 6.35
N SER A 445 17.10 -7.11 6.45
CA SER A 445 17.76 -5.84 6.77
C SER A 445 19.13 -5.75 6.08
N THR A 446 19.73 -4.57 6.05
CA THR A 446 21.14 -4.40 5.66
C THR A 446 22.10 -4.73 6.82
N TYR A 447 21.60 -5.17 7.97
CA TYR A 447 22.42 -5.54 9.11
C TYR A 447 22.82 -7.02 9.02
N PHE A 448 23.80 -7.34 8.16
CA PHE A 448 24.20 -8.73 7.92
C PHE A 448 25.69 -8.90 7.64
N THR A 449 26.15 -10.14 7.78
CA THR A 449 27.45 -10.62 7.33
C THR A 449 27.25 -11.74 6.32
N ILE A 450 28.16 -11.85 5.36
CA ILE A 450 28.18 -12.97 4.41
C ILE A 450 29.30 -13.90 4.80
N ASN A 451 28.93 -15.14 5.12
CA ASN A 451 29.87 -16.25 5.19
C ASN A 451 29.83 -16.90 3.80
N ALA A 452 30.68 -16.43 2.90
CA ALA A 452 30.89 -17.11 1.63
C ALA A 452 31.46 -18.48 1.96
N GLY A 453 30.85 -19.54 1.41
CA GLY A 453 31.20 -20.94 1.64
C GLY A 453 32.59 -21.36 1.12
N GLY A 454 33.63 -20.56 1.36
CA GLY A 454 35.01 -21.04 1.33
C GLY A 454 35.17 -21.99 2.50
N GLY A 455 35.46 -23.26 2.22
CA GLY A 455 35.58 -24.31 3.23
C GLY A 455 36.38 -23.85 4.44
N GLU A 456 35.79 -23.97 5.63
CA GLU A 456 36.48 -23.65 6.88
C GLU A 456 37.68 -24.58 7.01
N THR A 457 38.89 -24.02 7.01
CA THR A 457 40.10 -24.80 7.21
C THR A 457 40.42 -24.84 8.69
N TYR A 458 40.53 -26.05 9.23
CA TYR A 458 40.96 -26.29 10.59
C TYR A 458 42.33 -26.98 10.56
N ILE A 459 43.29 -26.44 11.31
CA ILE A 459 44.59 -27.10 11.51
C ILE A 459 44.55 -27.78 12.88
N LEU A 460 44.82 -29.09 12.89
CA LEU A 460 45.25 -29.81 14.10
C LEU A 460 46.77 -29.74 14.16
N ALA A 461 47.31 -28.92 15.05
CA ALA A 461 48.74 -28.89 15.34
C ALA A 461 49.16 -30.00 16.32
N ASP A 462 48.24 -30.42 17.18
CA ASP A 462 48.42 -31.45 18.21
C ASP A 462 47.08 -32.20 18.41
N LEU A 463 47.12 -33.54 18.46
CA LEU A 463 45.95 -34.39 18.72
C LEU A 463 45.37 -34.21 20.14
N SER A 464 46.11 -33.58 21.04
CA SER A 464 45.68 -33.26 22.41
C SER A 464 44.86 -31.96 22.50
N GLN A 465 44.82 -31.15 21.43
CA GLN A 465 44.14 -29.85 21.39
C GLN A 465 42.98 -29.84 20.41
N PRO A 466 41.90 -29.08 20.68
CA PRO A 466 40.81 -28.93 19.73
C PRO A 466 41.31 -28.28 18.43
N PRO A 467 40.74 -28.65 17.27
CA PRO A 467 41.11 -28.09 15.97
C PRO A 467 41.04 -26.56 15.98
N GLN A 468 42.10 -25.89 15.53
CA GLN A 468 42.11 -24.43 15.45
C GLN A 468 41.68 -23.96 14.07
N LYS A 469 40.68 -23.06 14.04
CA LYS A 469 40.21 -22.43 12.80
C LYS A 469 41.29 -21.50 12.26
N VAL A 470 41.68 -21.69 11.00
CA VAL A 470 42.66 -20.85 10.32
C VAL A 470 42.13 -20.40 8.96
N ASN A 471 42.47 -19.17 8.59
CA ASN A 471 42.21 -18.66 7.25
C ASN A 471 43.45 -18.85 6.39
N ILE A 472 43.39 -19.79 5.45
CA ILE A 472 44.51 -20.10 4.55
C ILE A 472 44.49 -19.29 3.25
N LYS A 473 43.46 -18.46 3.01
CA LYS A 473 43.48 -17.52 1.87
C LYS A 473 44.60 -16.50 2.08
N SER A 474 45.46 -16.33 1.08
CA SER A 474 46.64 -15.44 1.10
C SER A 474 47.75 -15.82 2.09
N SER A 475 47.80 -17.09 2.53
CA SER A 475 48.95 -17.63 3.24
C SER A 475 50.11 -17.92 2.29
N TYR A 476 51.36 -17.77 2.75
CA TYR A 476 52.53 -18.17 1.97
C TYR A 476 53.01 -19.55 2.41
N ILE A 477 53.28 -20.42 1.45
CA ILE A 477 53.86 -21.74 1.66
C ILE A 477 55.33 -21.66 1.29
N LEU A 478 56.21 -22.06 2.21
CA LEU A 478 57.64 -22.18 1.93
C LEU A 478 57.89 -23.51 1.20
N THR A 479 58.30 -23.45 -0.06
CA THR A 479 58.70 -24.64 -0.83
C THR A 479 60.23 -24.70 -0.97
N GLY A 480 60.76 -25.80 -1.50
CA GLY A 480 62.18 -25.92 -1.84
C GLY A 480 62.69 -24.86 -2.82
N ASP A 481 61.78 -24.16 -3.52
CA ASP A 481 62.07 -23.08 -4.47
C ASP A 481 61.78 -21.67 -3.91
N GLY A 482 61.47 -21.55 -2.61
CA GLY A 482 61.17 -20.29 -1.93
C GLY A 482 59.71 -20.10 -1.50
N LEU A 483 59.37 -18.89 -1.02
CA LEU A 483 58.01 -18.54 -0.63
C LEU A 483 57.09 -18.46 -1.86
N LYS A 484 56.01 -19.22 -1.88
CA LYS A 484 54.94 -19.12 -2.88
C LYS A 484 53.61 -18.81 -2.20
N GLU A 485 52.83 -17.93 -2.80
CA GLU A 485 51.47 -17.64 -2.32
C GLU A 485 50.58 -18.89 -2.50
N SER A 486 49.82 -19.23 -1.47
CA SER A 486 48.90 -20.37 -1.49
C SER A 486 47.76 -20.07 -2.47
N GLY A 487 47.79 -20.70 -3.65
CA GLY A 487 46.66 -20.73 -4.57
C GLY A 487 45.44 -21.47 -3.98
N THR A 488 44.36 -21.55 -4.76
CA THR A 488 43.16 -22.33 -4.39
C THR A 488 43.52 -23.81 -4.26
N LEU A 489 43.50 -24.36 -3.04
CA LEU A 489 43.69 -25.79 -2.80
C LEU A 489 42.51 -26.56 -3.38
N THR A 490 42.72 -27.23 -4.51
CA THR A 490 41.67 -28.00 -5.21
C THR A 490 41.45 -29.38 -4.56
N THR A 491 42.48 -29.96 -3.95
CA THR A 491 42.40 -31.25 -3.24
C THR A 491 43.48 -31.31 -2.15
N PRO A 492 43.22 -30.78 -0.93
CA PRO A 492 44.18 -30.91 0.17
C PRO A 492 44.44 -32.39 0.49
N MET A 493 45.71 -32.80 0.54
CA MET A 493 46.13 -34.13 0.97
C MET A 493 46.65 -34.03 2.40
N ILE A 494 46.06 -34.81 3.31
CA ILE A 494 46.46 -34.87 4.71
C ILE A 494 47.36 -36.09 4.88
N PHE A 495 48.59 -35.88 5.34
CA PHE A 495 49.53 -36.95 5.67
C PHE A 495 49.54 -37.18 7.18
N ASN A 496 49.19 -38.37 7.63
CA ASN A 496 49.15 -38.73 9.05
C ASN A 496 50.43 -39.40 9.56
N GLY A 497 51.53 -39.32 8.79
CA GLY A 497 52.78 -40.02 9.09
C GLY A 497 52.90 -41.42 8.49
N VAL A 498 51.80 -41.99 7.98
CA VAL A 498 51.78 -43.35 7.39
C VAL A 498 51.19 -43.33 5.97
N GLU A 499 50.12 -42.59 5.75
CA GLU A 499 49.44 -42.51 4.46
C GLU A 499 48.92 -41.10 4.16
N TYR A 500 48.73 -40.81 2.88
CA TYR A 500 48.04 -39.61 2.43
C TYR A 500 46.55 -39.91 2.26
N LYS A 501 45.69 -39.08 2.85
CA LYS A 501 44.25 -39.06 2.55
C LYS A 501 43.87 -37.77 1.87
N THR A 502 43.12 -37.87 0.78
CA THR A 502 42.53 -36.71 0.12
C THR A 502 41.37 -36.20 0.97
N ALA A 503 41.47 -34.97 1.45
CA ALA A 503 40.32 -34.25 1.99
C ALA A 503 39.55 -33.65 0.81
N GLN A 504 38.29 -34.03 0.65
CA GLN A 504 37.39 -33.32 -0.26
C GLN A 504 37.14 -31.93 0.32
N SER A 505 37.75 -30.91 -0.28
CA SER A 505 37.34 -29.53 -0.06
C SER A 505 35.98 -29.38 -0.73
N GLY A 506 34.90 -29.52 0.04
CA GLY A 506 33.59 -29.10 -0.41
C GLY A 506 33.63 -27.57 -0.51
N ILE A 507 33.93 -27.04 -1.70
CA ILE A 507 33.62 -25.63 -1.99
C ILE A 507 32.11 -25.57 -1.85
N SER A 508 31.62 -24.93 -0.79
CA SER A 508 30.19 -24.76 -0.64
C SER A 508 29.73 -23.85 -1.78
N GLU A 509 28.89 -24.40 -2.66
CA GLU A 509 28.18 -23.64 -3.68
C GLU A 509 27.11 -22.72 -3.09
N ASP A 510 26.91 -22.79 -1.77
CA ASP A 510 25.97 -21.96 -1.04
C ASP A 510 26.65 -20.74 -0.41
N ILE A 511 25.92 -19.63 -0.47
CA ILE A 511 26.20 -18.35 0.17
C ILE A 511 25.29 -18.27 1.39
N MET A 512 25.88 -18.25 2.57
CA MET A 512 25.14 -18.08 3.81
C MET A 512 25.21 -16.64 4.29
N ILE A 513 24.06 -16.00 4.40
CA ILE A 513 23.91 -14.64 4.92
C ILE A 513 23.29 -14.74 6.29
N THR A 514 23.98 -14.21 7.30
CA THR A 514 23.46 -14.11 8.67
C THR A 514 23.24 -12.64 9.00
N GLY A 515 22.03 -12.28 9.40
CA GLY A 515 21.70 -10.91 9.71
C GLY A 515 20.85 -10.74 10.95
N LYS A 516 20.57 -9.48 11.24
CA LYS A 516 19.85 -9.02 12.42
C LYS A 516 18.74 -8.05 12.04
N GLY A 517 17.66 -8.04 12.80
CA GLY A 517 16.54 -7.13 12.58
C GLY A 517 15.79 -7.34 11.27
N TRP A 518 14.71 -6.58 11.12
CA TRP A 518 13.87 -6.54 9.92
C TRP A 518 13.43 -5.11 9.64
N GLY A 519 13.85 -4.61 8.48
CA GLY A 519 13.46 -3.31 7.96
C GLY A 519 14.66 -2.42 7.67
N HIS A 520 14.36 -1.19 7.27
CA HIS A 520 15.37 -0.21 6.89
C HIS A 520 16.24 0.24 8.08
N GLY A 521 15.75 0.13 9.34
CA GLY A 521 16.54 0.45 10.53
C GLY A 521 16.56 1.92 10.92
N LEU A 522 15.67 2.73 10.34
CA LEU A 522 15.61 4.17 10.58
C LEU A 522 14.48 4.49 11.57
N GLY A 523 14.76 5.41 12.49
CA GLY A 523 13.80 5.86 13.50
C GLY A 523 13.34 4.73 14.42
N MET A 524 12.05 4.70 14.74
CA MET A 524 11.49 3.82 15.76
C MET A 524 11.47 2.34 15.35
N SER A 525 12.04 1.46 16.20
CA SER A 525 11.80 0.02 16.12
C SER A 525 10.47 -0.33 16.80
N GLN A 526 9.57 -1.00 16.09
CA GLN A 526 8.26 -1.40 16.62
C GLN A 526 8.40 -2.40 17.76
N TRP A 527 9.24 -3.44 17.59
CA TRP A 527 9.50 -4.41 18.66
C TRP A 527 10.23 -3.80 19.86
N GLY A 528 11.17 -2.87 19.60
CA GLY A 528 11.83 -2.14 20.68
C GLY A 528 10.86 -1.23 21.44
N ALA A 529 9.99 -0.49 20.75
CA ALA A 529 8.92 0.30 21.36
C ALA A 529 7.95 -0.54 22.20
N LYS A 530 7.58 -1.74 21.71
CA LYS A 530 6.79 -2.71 22.49
C LYS A 530 7.48 -3.05 23.80
N LYS A 531 8.76 -3.45 23.74
CA LYS A 531 9.51 -3.89 24.91
C LYS A 531 9.75 -2.74 25.89
N MET A 532 10.04 -1.54 25.41
CA MET A 532 10.08 -0.33 26.25
C MET A 532 8.73 -0.09 26.95
N ALA A 533 7.61 -0.21 26.23
CA ALA A 533 6.29 -0.07 26.85
C ALA A 533 6.01 -1.17 27.91
N GLU A 534 6.48 -2.41 27.70
CA GLU A 534 6.43 -3.49 28.70
C GLU A 534 7.27 -3.20 29.94
N GLU A 535 8.33 -2.40 29.80
CA GLU A 535 9.19 -1.94 30.90
C GLU A 535 8.72 -0.63 31.55
N GLY A 536 7.56 -0.11 31.13
CA GLY A 536 6.90 1.04 31.77
C GLY A 536 7.26 2.40 31.19
N TYR A 537 7.97 2.46 30.07
CA TYR A 537 8.24 3.72 29.37
C TYR A 537 6.96 4.29 28.73
N THR A 538 6.80 5.61 28.80
CA THR A 538 5.68 6.31 28.11
C THR A 538 5.95 6.44 26.62
N TYR A 539 4.90 6.68 25.83
CA TYR A 539 5.04 6.90 24.39
C TYR A 539 5.97 8.07 24.05
N GLU A 540 5.97 9.14 24.85
CA GLU A 540 6.86 10.29 24.67
C GLU A 540 8.33 9.90 24.88
N GLN A 541 8.62 9.10 25.90
CA GLN A 541 9.96 8.57 26.15
C GLN A 541 10.42 7.63 25.04
N ILE A 542 9.51 6.78 24.54
CA ILE A 542 9.79 5.89 23.39
C ILE A 542 10.13 6.73 22.16
N LEU A 543 9.32 7.73 21.82
CA LEU A 543 9.54 8.54 20.62
C LEU A 543 10.83 9.37 20.72
N THR A 544 11.06 10.04 21.86
CA THR A 544 12.27 10.85 22.07
C THR A 544 13.54 10.02 22.21
N TYR A 545 13.43 8.70 22.49
CA TYR A 545 14.55 7.77 22.43
C TYR A 545 14.99 7.47 20.99
N TYR A 546 14.04 7.19 20.09
CA TYR A 546 14.33 6.80 18.71
C TYR A 546 14.53 7.96 17.74
N TYR A 547 13.99 9.14 18.05
CA TYR A 547 14.13 10.34 17.23
C TYR A 547 14.93 11.38 17.99
N THR A 548 16.10 11.75 17.45
CA THR A 548 17.07 12.61 18.14
C THR A 548 16.63 14.07 18.16
N ASP A 549 16.75 14.72 19.33
CA ASP A 549 16.49 16.16 19.54
C ASP A 549 15.09 16.63 19.11
N VAL A 550 14.10 15.74 19.19
CA VAL A 550 12.70 16.06 18.87
C VAL A 550 11.89 16.44 20.11
N LYS A 551 10.71 17.01 19.88
CA LYS A 551 9.66 17.18 20.87
C LYS A 551 8.41 16.40 20.46
N VAL A 552 7.61 16.01 21.43
CA VAL A 552 6.27 15.49 21.21
C VAL A 552 5.29 16.53 21.74
N GLU A 553 4.56 17.19 20.86
CA GLU A 553 3.72 18.36 21.21
C GLU A 553 2.33 18.32 20.59
#